data_AF-A0AAN7ZBD6-F1
#
_entry.id   AF-A0AAN7ZBD6-F1
#
_cell.length_a   1.000
_cell.length_b   1.000
_cell.length_c   1.000
_cell.angle_alpha   90.00
_cell.angle_beta   90.00
_cell.angle_gamma   90.00
#
_symmetry.space_group_name_H-M   'P 1'
#
loop_
_entity.id
_entity.type
_entity.pdbx_description
1 polymer ?
#
loop_
_entity_poly.entity_id
_entity_poly.type
_entity_poly.pdbx_seq_one_letter_code
_entity_poly.pdbx_strand_id
1 'polypeptide(L)'
;MNALFAWAIRAYDTTLGFNSAPQIENRTIDEIYQAALAEGGVVTLWHGGDERNQQNRLKKAFEARFPNMTLNVTVDVSKYHDGNIDRQLATGGVYVDSVILQTLHDYPRGTRKIQPSFRDLRGAWHGVSIFAWSFLWNKNRVSTGPQEFEDFLKPEYKDKLVLTYPKRRRCCLIRV
;
A
#
# COMPACT_ATOMS: atom_id res chain seq x y z
N MET A 1 50.93 -1.96 -6.30
CA MET A 1 49.75 -2.74 -5.86
C MET A 1 48.74 -1.77 -5.29
N ASN A 2 47.75 -1.37 -6.09
CA ASN A 2 46.75 -0.37 -5.71
C ASN A 2 45.61 -1.04 -4.95
N ALA A 3 45.39 -0.62 -3.71
CA ALA A 3 44.19 -0.96 -2.95
C ALA A 3 43.01 -0.15 -3.50
N LEU A 4 42.03 -0.85 -4.09
CA LEU A 4 40.74 -0.28 -4.45
C LEU A 4 39.95 -0.01 -3.16
N PHE A 5 39.83 1.25 -2.78
CA PHE A 5 38.85 1.69 -1.80
C PHE A 5 37.45 1.55 -2.41
N ALA A 6 36.70 0.54 -1.98
CA ALA A 6 35.29 0.43 -2.27
C ALA A 6 34.54 1.56 -1.55
N TRP A 7 34.03 2.52 -2.32
CA TRP A 7 33.06 3.50 -1.83
C TRP A 7 31.78 2.77 -1.48
N ALA A 8 31.56 2.52 -0.19
CA ALA A 8 30.25 2.12 0.31
C ALA A 8 29.30 3.32 0.14
N ILE A 9 28.34 3.21 -0.77
CA ILE A 9 27.22 4.15 -0.86
C ILE A 9 26.40 3.98 0.42
N ARG A 10 26.71 4.77 1.46
CA ARG A 10 25.82 4.96 2.61
C ARG A 10 24.79 6.03 2.24
N ALA A 11 23.71 5.61 1.61
CA ALA A 11 22.44 6.34 1.66
C ALA A 11 21.44 5.48 2.43
N TYR A 12 21.72 5.26 3.71
CA TYR A 12 20.74 4.77 4.67
C TYR A 12 20.41 5.96 5.57
N ASP A 13 19.45 6.78 5.13
CA ASP A 13 18.94 7.85 5.96
C ASP A 13 18.03 7.22 7.03
N THR A 14 18.50 7.26 8.28
CA THR A 14 17.85 6.72 9.47
C THR A 14 17.17 7.84 10.25
N THR A 15 16.48 8.76 9.58
CA THR A 15 15.79 9.90 10.23
C THR A 15 14.81 9.48 11.33
N LEU A 16 14.29 8.24 11.31
CA LEU A 16 13.41 7.71 12.35
C LEU A 16 14.09 6.77 13.37
N GLY A 17 15.42 6.65 13.37
CA GLY A 17 16.15 6.02 14.48
C GLY A 17 15.91 4.53 14.72
N PHE A 18 15.32 3.78 13.78
CA PHE A 18 15.13 2.33 13.90
C PHE A 18 16.46 1.57 13.78
N ASN A 19 17.36 1.69 14.74
CA ASN A 19 18.68 1.01 14.71
C ASN A 19 18.65 -0.41 15.28
N SER A 20 17.49 -0.88 15.73
CA SER A 20 17.30 -2.20 16.33
C SER A 20 17.21 -3.29 15.27
N ALA A 21 17.71 -4.49 15.59
CA ALA A 21 17.48 -5.67 14.78
C ALA A 21 15.96 -5.96 14.69
N PRO A 22 15.46 -6.43 13.53
CA PRO A 22 14.06 -6.79 13.39
C PRO A 22 13.70 -7.87 14.41
N GLN A 23 12.63 -7.63 15.17
CA GLN A 23 12.03 -8.67 15.99
C GLN A 23 11.32 -9.67 15.07
N ILE A 24 11.63 -10.95 15.24
CA ILE A 24 10.98 -12.01 14.47
C ILE A 24 9.80 -12.50 15.28
N GLU A 25 8.60 -12.32 14.72
CA GLU A 25 7.39 -12.91 15.28
C GLU A 25 7.48 -14.44 15.16
N ASN A 26 7.50 -15.11 16.31
CA ASN A 26 7.59 -16.57 16.41
C ASN A 26 6.28 -17.20 16.90
N ARG A 27 5.30 -16.38 17.31
CA ARG A 27 3.96 -16.84 17.66
C ARG A 27 3.23 -17.36 16.43
N THR A 28 2.38 -18.34 16.66
CA THR A 28 1.36 -18.76 15.70
C THR A 28 0.31 -17.66 15.52
N ILE A 29 -0.40 -17.70 14.40
CA ILE A 29 -1.51 -16.77 14.14
C ILE A 29 -2.58 -16.86 15.23
N ASP A 30 -2.84 -18.04 15.80
CA ASP A 30 -3.85 -18.20 16.84
C ASP A 30 -3.37 -17.61 18.18
N GLU A 31 -2.09 -17.71 18.53
CA GLU A 31 -1.52 -17.02 19.71
C GLU A 31 -1.57 -15.49 19.57
N ILE A 32 -1.27 -14.97 18.37
CA ILE A 32 -1.39 -13.54 18.07
C ILE A 32 -2.86 -13.11 18.21
N TYR A 33 -3.80 -13.90 17.71
CA TYR A 33 -5.22 -13.64 17.84
C TYR A 33 -5.67 -13.60 19.30
N GLN A 34 -5.25 -14.55 20.15
CA GLN A 34 -5.58 -14.50 21.58
C GLN A 34 -5.00 -13.27 22.27
N ALA A 35 -3.77 -12.85 21.92
CA ALA A 35 -3.19 -11.62 22.44
C ALA A 35 -3.99 -10.37 22.00
N ALA A 36 -4.38 -10.30 20.73
CA ALA A 36 -5.16 -9.18 20.19
C ALA A 36 -6.56 -9.06 20.81
N LEU A 37 -7.19 -10.18 21.20
CA LEU A 37 -8.43 -10.16 21.97
C LEU A 37 -8.25 -9.50 23.35
N ALA A 38 -7.12 -9.75 24.01
CA ALA A 38 -6.81 -9.14 25.31
C ALA A 38 -6.54 -7.62 25.20
N GLU A 39 -6.17 -7.14 24.02
CA GLU A 39 -5.97 -5.71 23.71
C GLU A 39 -7.28 -4.96 23.42
N GLY A 40 -8.44 -5.64 23.49
CA GLY A 40 -9.77 -5.03 23.30
C GLY A 40 -10.43 -5.42 21.98
N GLY A 41 -9.79 -6.26 21.16
CA GLY A 41 -10.42 -6.89 20.00
C GLY A 41 -10.71 -5.95 18.83
N VAL A 42 -10.02 -4.80 18.73
CA VAL A 42 -10.19 -3.85 17.63
C VAL A 42 -8.83 -3.53 17.03
N VAL A 43 -8.75 -3.56 15.70
CA VAL A 43 -7.62 -3.02 14.94
C VAL A 43 -8.12 -1.92 14.02
N THR A 44 -7.57 -0.72 14.20
CA THR A 44 -7.86 0.47 13.39
C THR A 44 -6.88 0.56 12.25
N LEU A 45 -7.40 0.37 11.03
CA LEU A 45 -6.62 0.33 9.79
C LEU A 45 -7.00 1.51 8.90
N TRP A 46 -6.02 2.28 8.44
CA TRP A 46 -6.19 3.21 7.34
C TRP A 46 -5.65 2.62 6.04
N HIS A 47 -6.53 2.44 5.06
CA HIS A 47 -6.18 1.83 3.78
C HIS A 47 -6.38 2.83 2.66
N GLY A 48 -5.35 2.99 1.82
CA GLY A 48 -5.39 3.77 0.59
C GLY A 48 -6.41 3.19 -0.38
N GLY A 49 -7.34 4.00 -0.87
CA GLY A 49 -8.34 3.55 -1.81
C GLY A 49 -9.22 4.66 -2.33
N ASP A 50 -10.13 4.28 -3.20
CA ASP A 50 -10.91 5.18 -4.04
C ASP A 50 -12.35 5.28 -3.59
N GLU A 51 -12.88 4.19 -3.02
CA GLU A 51 -14.27 4.04 -2.62
C GLU A 51 -14.33 3.50 -1.20
N ARG A 52 -15.29 4.01 -0.42
CA ARG A 52 -15.45 3.65 1.02
C ARG A 52 -15.60 2.14 1.24
N ASN A 53 -16.19 1.44 0.27
CA ASN A 53 -16.47 0.01 0.35
C ASN A 53 -15.40 -0.88 -0.32
N GLN A 54 -14.31 -0.31 -0.84
CA GLN A 54 -13.29 -1.05 -1.60
C GLN A 54 -12.65 -2.17 -0.76
N GLN A 55 -12.59 -1.99 0.57
CA GLN A 55 -12.03 -2.98 1.51
C GLN A 55 -13.07 -3.85 2.21
N ASN A 56 -14.33 -3.85 1.77
CA ASN A 56 -15.37 -4.69 2.39
C ASN A 56 -15.03 -6.18 2.35
N ARG A 57 -14.37 -6.65 1.28
CA ARG A 57 -13.92 -8.05 1.18
C ARG A 57 -12.84 -8.38 2.21
N LEU A 58 -11.87 -7.47 2.39
CA LEU A 58 -10.84 -7.61 3.42
C LEU A 58 -11.46 -7.65 4.82
N LYS A 59 -12.33 -6.68 5.14
CA LYS A 59 -13.04 -6.63 6.42
C LYS A 59 -13.82 -7.92 6.69
N LYS A 60 -14.63 -8.36 5.72
CA LYS A 60 -15.41 -9.59 5.86
C LYS A 60 -14.53 -10.82 6.08
N ALA A 61 -13.43 -10.94 5.33
CA ALA A 61 -12.52 -12.08 5.46
C ALA A 61 -11.79 -12.09 6.81
N PHE A 62 -11.34 -10.91 7.28
CA PHE A 62 -10.68 -10.76 8.58
C PHE A 62 -11.61 -11.15 9.73
N GLU A 63 -12.81 -10.59 9.78
CA GLU A 63 -13.77 -10.83 10.88
C GLU A 63 -14.34 -12.26 10.85
N ALA A 64 -14.37 -12.89 9.66
CA ALA A 64 -14.70 -14.30 9.55
C ALA A 64 -13.57 -15.22 10.06
N ARG A 65 -12.30 -14.84 9.87
CA ARG A 65 -11.15 -15.63 10.33
C ARG A 65 -10.86 -15.46 11.82
N PHE A 66 -11.15 -14.28 12.37
CA PHE A 66 -10.89 -13.89 13.75
C PHE A 66 -12.19 -13.43 14.43
N PRO A 67 -13.00 -14.37 14.96
CA PRO A 67 -14.21 -14.04 15.69
C PRO A 67 -13.91 -13.05 16.84
N ASN A 68 -14.87 -12.19 17.19
CA ASN A 68 -14.72 -11.17 18.24
C ASN A 68 -13.62 -10.12 18.01
N MET A 69 -12.90 -10.16 16.88
CA MET A 69 -12.10 -9.04 16.41
C MET A 69 -12.93 -8.15 15.49
N THR A 70 -12.70 -6.84 15.56
CA THR A 70 -13.26 -5.86 14.63
C THR A 70 -12.14 -5.24 13.80
N LEU A 71 -12.28 -5.30 12.46
CA LEU A 71 -11.44 -4.50 11.57
C LEU A 71 -12.12 -3.14 11.35
N ASN A 72 -11.64 -2.13 12.08
CA ASN A 72 -12.07 -0.74 11.92
C ASN A 72 -11.29 -0.10 10.76
N VAL A 73 -11.63 -0.50 9.53
CA VAL A 73 -10.97 0.00 8.32
C VAL A 73 -11.61 1.30 7.83
N THR A 74 -10.78 2.32 7.61
CA THR A 74 -11.16 3.56 6.91
C THR A 74 -10.46 3.63 5.56
N VAL A 75 -11.24 3.79 4.49
CA VAL A 75 -10.72 3.97 3.13
C VAL A 75 -10.76 5.43 2.74
N ASP A 76 -9.61 5.96 2.33
CA ASP A 76 -9.46 7.27 1.70
C ASP A 76 -8.25 7.24 0.75
N VAL A 77 -8.10 8.24 -0.12
CA VAL A 77 -6.94 8.34 -1.00
C VAL A 77 -5.66 8.54 -0.17
N SER A 78 -4.59 7.83 -0.54
CA SER A 78 -3.37 7.79 0.28
C SER A 78 -2.79 9.16 0.64
N LYS A 79 -2.90 10.15 -0.27
CA LYS A 79 -2.42 11.53 -0.10
C LYS A 79 -3.15 12.36 1.00
N TYR A 80 -4.24 11.83 1.54
CA TYR A 80 -4.92 12.44 2.67
C TYR A 80 -4.62 11.65 3.94
N HIS A 81 -4.51 10.33 3.85
CA HIS A 81 -4.05 9.49 4.97
C HIS A 81 -2.65 9.86 5.41
N ASP A 82 -1.68 10.04 4.50
CA ASP A 82 -0.30 10.42 4.82
C ASP A 82 -0.23 11.74 5.63
N GLY A 83 -0.83 12.82 5.13
CA GLY A 83 -0.86 14.11 5.82
C GLY A 83 -1.65 14.08 7.14
N ASN A 84 -2.65 13.20 7.26
CA ASN A 84 -3.36 13.01 8.52
C ASN A 84 -2.54 12.23 9.55
N ILE A 85 -1.74 11.26 9.12
CA ILE A 85 -0.80 10.54 9.98
C ILE A 85 0.30 11.48 10.46
N ASP A 86 0.88 12.28 9.57
CA ASP A 86 1.87 13.31 9.92
C ASP A 86 1.31 14.27 10.98
N ARG A 87 0.06 14.69 10.82
CA ARG A 87 -0.64 15.52 11.81
C ARG A 87 -0.78 14.81 13.16
N GLN A 88 -1.21 13.53 13.18
CA GLN A 88 -1.34 12.77 14.43
C GLN A 88 0.01 12.60 15.15
N LEU A 89 1.07 12.32 14.39
CA LEU A 89 2.44 12.23 14.90
C LEU A 89 2.89 13.56 15.50
N ALA A 90 2.69 14.67 14.78
CA ALA A 90 3.07 16.01 15.24
C ALA A 90 2.32 16.46 16.49
N THR A 91 1.07 16.02 16.68
CA THR A 91 0.25 16.36 17.85
C THR A 91 0.35 15.34 18.99
N GLY A 92 1.13 14.26 18.84
CA GLY A 92 1.29 13.23 19.87
C GLY A 92 0.02 12.42 20.16
N GLY A 93 -0.85 12.25 19.17
CA GLY A 93 -2.19 11.65 19.32
C GLY A 93 -2.48 10.55 18.30
N VAL A 94 -1.49 9.70 18.01
CA VAL A 94 -1.66 8.58 17.07
C VAL A 94 -2.58 7.53 17.67
N TYR A 95 -3.66 7.21 16.97
CA TYR A 95 -4.62 6.17 17.35
C TYR A 95 -4.80 5.08 16.29
N VAL A 96 -4.17 5.26 15.13
CA VAL A 96 -4.23 4.30 14.02
C VAL A 96 -3.17 3.23 14.25
N ASP A 97 -3.58 1.97 14.25
CA ASP A 97 -2.69 0.83 14.53
C ASP A 97 -1.87 0.42 13.29
N SER A 98 -2.45 0.58 12.09
CA SER A 98 -1.80 0.20 10.84
C SER A 98 -2.23 1.06 9.65
N VAL A 99 -1.32 1.22 8.68
CA VAL A 99 -1.51 2.03 7.48
C VAL A 99 -1.03 1.27 6.25
N ILE A 100 -1.86 1.21 5.21
CA ILE A 100 -1.56 0.57 3.92
C ILE A 100 -1.76 1.59 2.82
N LEU A 101 -0.67 2.12 2.25
CA LEU A 101 -0.73 3.24 1.29
C LEU A 101 -0.01 2.94 -0.02
N GLN A 102 -0.46 3.59 -1.11
CA GLN A 102 0.25 3.59 -2.41
C GLN A 102 1.40 4.61 -2.44
N THR A 103 1.46 5.54 -1.50
CA THR A 103 2.49 6.58 -1.38
C THR A 103 3.80 5.99 -0.84
N LEU A 104 4.43 5.11 -1.63
CA LEU A 104 5.59 4.31 -1.21
C LEU A 104 6.79 5.14 -0.71
N HIS A 105 6.86 6.42 -1.05
CA HIS A 105 7.89 7.33 -0.55
C HIS A 105 7.80 7.61 0.95
N ASP A 106 6.67 7.30 1.59
CA ASP A 106 6.47 7.50 3.03
C ASP A 106 7.17 6.40 3.84
N TYR A 107 7.62 5.31 3.18
CA TYR A 107 8.23 4.15 3.81
C TYR A 107 9.75 4.06 3.53
N PRO A 108 10.62 3.89 4.56
CA PRO A 108 12.08 3.88 4.41
C PRO A 108 12.65 2.53 3.92
N ARG A 109 13.41 2.48 2.82
CA ARG A 109 13.73 1.23 2.06
C ARG A 109 14.52 0.11 2.79
N GLY A 110 14.22 -1.18 2.52
CA GLY A 110 15.10 -2.32 2.90
C GLY A 110 14.73 -3.78 2.42
N THR A 111 15.17 -4.90 3.07
CA THR A 111 15.06 -6.32 2.60
C THR A 111 15.07 -7.53 3.67
N ARG A 112 14.03 -8.43 3.87
CA ARG A 112 14.07 -9.98 4.01
C ARG A 112 12.70 -10.80 3.92
N LYS A 113 12.75 -12.12 3.52
CA LYS A 113 11.73 -13.10 2.96
C LYS A 113 10.64 -12.76 1.89
N ILE A 114 10.13 -11.53 1.77
CA ILE A 114 9.32 -11.04 0.61
C ILE A 114 10.21 -10.85 -0.66
N GLN A 115 9.78 -10.31 -1.81
CA GLN A 115 10.77 -9.91 -2.82
C GLN A 115 11.60 -8.73 -2.24
N PRO A 116 12.96 -8.69 -2.37
CA PRO A 116 13.81 -7.67 -1.76
C PRO A 116 13.30 -6.24 -1.84
N SER A 117 12.83 -5.79 -3.00
CA SER A 117 12.32 -4.43 -3.21
C SER A 117 10.93 -4.13 -2.61
N PHE A 118 10.22 -5.12 -2.06
CA PHE A 118 8.89 -4.94 -1.47
C PHE A 118 8.88 -5.03 0.07
N ARG A 119 9.96 -4.65 0.75
CA ARG A 119 9.97 -4.62 2.23
C ARG A 119 11.03 -3.69 2.79
N ASP A 120 11.11 -3.64 4.11
CA ASP A 120 12.24 -3.09 4.84
C ASP A 120 13.18 -4.18 5.39
N LEU A 121 14.46 -3.84 5.63
CA LEU A 121 15.51 -4.73 6.14
C LEU A 121 15.30 -4.97 7.63
N ARG A 122 14.71 -3.98 8.31
CA ARG A 122 14.48 -3.94 9.75
C ARG A 122 13.01 -4.19 10.10
N GLY A 123 12.18 -4.53 9.11
CA GLY A 123 10.78 -4.88 9.32
C GLY A 123 9.84 -3.69 9.52
N ALA A 124 10.29 -2.46 9.25
CA ALA A 124 9.45 -1.26 9.41
C ALA A 124 8.23 -1.23 8.47
N TRP A 125 8.32 -1.88 7.31
CA TRP A 125 7.21 -2.03 6.38
C TRP A 125 7.40 -3.23 5.46
N HIS A 126 6.31 -3.66 4.83
CA HIS A 126 6.35 -4.60 3.72
C HIS A 126 5.19 -4.40 2.75
N GLY A 127 5.36 -4.86 1.52
CA GLY A 127 4.30 -4.91 0.52
C GLY A 127 3.24 -5.93 0.93
N VAL A 128 1.98 -5.54 0.80
CA VAL A 128 0.80 -6.37 1.11
C VAL A 128 0.05 -6.83 -0.13
N SER A 129 0.22 -6.13 -1.25
CA SER A 129 -0.45 -6.42 -2.53
C SER A 129 0.30 -5.76 -3.68
N ILE A 130 0.19 -6.33 -4.87
CA ILE A 130 0.73 -5.77 -6.11
C ILE A 130 -0.44 -5.21 -6.91
N PHE A 131 -0.38 -3.92 -7.21
CA PHE A 131 -1.33 -3.24 -8.09
C PHE A 131 -0.62 -2.84 -9.37
N ALA A 132 -1.21 -3.19 -10.51
CA ALA A 132 -0.76 -2.76 -11.82
C ALA A 132 -1.89 -1.97 -12.47
N TRP A 133 -1.52 -0.88 -13.15
CA TRP A 133 -2.43 -0.13 -14.00
C TRP A 133 -2.17 -0.54 -15.43
N SER A 134 -3.21 -1.02 -16.10
CA SER A 134 -3.15 -1.49 -17.47
C SER A 134 -4.31 -0.89 -18.26
N PHE A 135 -4.28 -1.11 -19.57
CA PHE A 135 -5.39 -0.78 -20.43
C PHE A 135 -6.57 -1.69 -20.12
N LEU A 136 -7.75 -1.08 -19.95
CA LEU A 136 -9.02 -1.76 -19.73
C LEU A 136 -9.98 -1.31 -20.82
N TRP A 137 -10.76 -2.25 -21.36
CA TRP A 137 -11.73 -1.96 -22.41
C TRP A 137 -12.96 -2.84 -22.29
N ASN A 138 -14.08 -2.36 -22.80
CA ASN A 138 -15.31 -3.11 -22.90
C ASN A 138 -15.28 -4.08 -24.09
N LYS A 139 -15.15 -5.39 -23.80
CA LYS A 139 -15.14 -6.45 -24.82
C LYS A 139 -16.40 -6.54 -25.68
N ASN A 140 -17.54 -6.00 -25.22
CA ASN A 140 -18.76 -5.93 -26.02
C ASN A 140 -18.75 -4.80 -27.06
N ARG A 141 -17.77 -3.88 -26.96
CA ARG A 141 -17.60 -2.73 -27.87
C ARG A 141 -16.36 -2.85 -28.73
N VAL A 142 -15.29 -3.44 -28.19
CA VAL A 142 -13.99 -3.59 -28.85
C VAL A 142 -13.48 -5.01 -28.60
N SER A 143 -13.31 -5.80 -29.66
CA SER A 143 -12.83 -7.18 -29.56
C SER A 143 -11.36 -7.24 -29.13
N THR A 144 -10.52 -6.46 -29.80
CA THR A 144 -9.09 -6.30 -29.49
C THR A 144 -8.85 -4.86 -29.06
N GLY A 145 -8.59 -4.66 -27.76
CA GLY A 145 -8.34 -3.33 -27.21
C GLY A 145 -6.94 -2.79 -27.55
N PRO A 146 -6.71 -1.50 -27.28
CA PRO A 146 -5.39 -0.86 -27.36
C PRO A 146 -4.31 -1.66 -26.64
N GLN A 147 -3.14 -1.80 -27.26
CA GLN A 147 -1.97 -2.47 -26.69
C GLN A 147 -0.85 -1.48 -26.35
N GLU A 148 -0.75 -0.39 -27.09
CA GLU A 148 0.25 0.66 -26.90
C GLU A 148 -0.43 2.03 -26.70
N PHE A 149 0.33 3.02 -26.22
CA PHE A 149 -0.23 4.36 -25.95
C PHE A 149 -0.73 5.05 -27.23
N GLU A 150 -0.07 4.82 -28.36
CA GLU A 150 -0.42 5.39 -29.66
C GLU A 150 -1.76 4.87 -30.18
N ASP A 151 -2.18 3.67 -29.77
CA ASP A 151 -3.47 3.11 -30.18
C ASP A 151 -4.63 4.00 -29.73
N PHE A 152 -4.50 4.65 -28.56
CA PHE A 152 -5.54 5.55 -28.04
C PHE A 152 -5.72 6.83 -28.87
N LEU A 153 -4.78 7.15 -29.76
CA LEU A 153 -4.88 8.30 -30.67
C LEU A 153 -5.69 7.98 -31.92
N LYS A 154 -6.05 6.71 -32.15
CA LYS A 154 -6.84 6.30 -33.31
C LYS A 154 -8.22 6.98 -33.31
N PRO A 155 -8.72 7.45 -34.47
CA PRO A 155 -10.00 8.14 -34.56
C PRO A 155 -11.18 7.36 -33.99
N GLU A 156 -11.12 6.03 -34.01
CA GLU A 156 -12.15 5.15 -33.47
C GLU A 156 -12.40 5.32 -31.97
N TYR A 157 -11.42 5.84 -31.21
CA TYR A 157 -11.53 6.09 -29.77
C TYR A 157 -11.85 7.54 -29.41
N LYS A 158 -11.95 8.43 -30.40
CA LYS A 158 -12.32 9.82 -30.16
C LYS A 158 -13.66 9.88 -29.40
N ASP A 159 -13.67 10.69 -28.33
CA ASP A 159 -14.81 10.89 -27.41
C ASP A 159 -15.31 9.62 -26.68
N LYS A 160 -14.50 8.54 -26.68
CA LYS A 160 -14.83 7.26 -26.02
C LYS A 160 -13.87 6.89 -24.90
N LEU A 161 -12.88 7.74 -24.61
CA LEU A 161 -11.90 7.50 -23.55
C LEU A 161 -12.35 8.18 -22.25
N VAL A 162 -12.55 7.38 -21.20
CA VAL A 162 -12.75 7.91 -19.85
C VAL A 162 -11.46 7.80 -19.08
N LEU A 163 -10.79 8.92 -18.79
CA LEU A 163 -9.50 8.96 -18.10
C LEU A 163 -9.64 9.38 -16.63
N THR A 164 -8.92 8.72 -15.72
CA THR A 164 -8.72 9.29 -14.37
C THR A 164 -7.87 10.55 -14.44
N TYR A 165 -8.25 11.57 -13.67
CA TYR A 165 -7.58 12.86 -13.70
C TYR A 165 -6.17 12.80 -13.06
N PRO A 166 -5.10 13.06 -13.82
CA PRO A 166 -3.71 12.75 -13.44
C PRO A 166 -3.15 13.64 -12.31
N LYS A 167 -3.74 14.81 -12.07
CA LYS A 167 -3.35 15.68 -10.94
C LYS A 167 -4.04 15.25 -9.64
N ARG A 168 -5.25 14.70 -9.72
CA ARG A 168 -5.98 14.25 -8.52
C ARG A 168 -5.50 12.88 -8.06
N ARG A 169 -5.02 12.06 -9.00
CA ARG A 169 -4.37 10.78 -8.77
C ARG A 169 -3.18 10.65 -9.69
N ARG A 170 -2.07 10.09 -9.21
CA ARG A 170 -1.01 9.57 -10.07
C ARG A 170 -1.51 8.29 -10.78
N CYS A 171 -2.56 8.37 -11.61
CA CYS A 171 -2.86 7.36 -12.63
C CYS A 171 -4.01 7.66 -13.60
N CYS A 172 -4.01 6.96 -14.74
CA CYS A 172 -5.04 6.88 -15.77
C CYS A 172 -5.81 5.55 -15.67
N LEU A 173 -7.05 5.56 -15.18
CA LEU A 173 -8.04 4.56 -15.58
C LEU A 173 -8.54 4.97 -16.96
N ILE A 174 -8.40 4.15 -18.01
CA ILE A 174 -9.06 4.37 -19.30
C ILE A 174 -10.26 3.41 -19.35
N ARG A 175 -11.49 3.91 -19.40
CA ARG A 175 -12.68 3.09 -19.68
C ARG A 175 -13.15 3.44 -21.09
N VAL A 176 -13.13 2.43 -21.98
CA VAL A 176 -13.71 2.45 -23.34
C VAL A 176 -14.89 1.50 -23.37
#